data_AF-A0A3M5ZC75-F1
#
_entry.id   AF-A0A3M5ZC75-F1
#
_cell.length_a   1.000
_cell.length_b   1.000
_cell.length_c   1.000
_cell.angle_alpha   90.00
_cell.angle_beta   90.00
_cell.angle_gamma   90.00
#
_symmetry.space_group_name_H-M   'P 1'
#
loop_
_entity.id
_entity.type
_entity.pdbx_description
1 polymer ?
#
loop_
_entity_poly.entity_id
_entity_poly.type
_entity_poly.pdbx_seq_one_letter_code
_entity_poly.pdbx_strand_id
1 'polypeptide(L)' 'KAQGYEISKFKVTDGNCYEIYGFDKDKRKVEIYHDPVTGKAVKTEIK' A
#
# COMPACT_ATOMS: atom_id res chain seq x y z
N LYS A 1 2.80 14.56 -10.55
CA LYS A 1 3.70 13.45 -10.93
C LYS A 1 3.16 12.18 -10.30
N ALA A 2 2.83 11.14 -11.08
CA ALA A 2 2.56 9.83 -10.50
C ALA A 2 3.81 9.39 -9.73
N GLN A 3 3.64 8.93 -8.49
CA GLN A 3 4.75 8.74 -7.55
C GLN A 3 5.66 7.55 -7.93
N GLY A 4 5.42 6.89 -9.07
CA GLY A 4 6.21 5.77 -9.55
C GLY A 4 5.96 4.47 -8.77
N TYR A 5 4.91 4.41 -7.95
CA TYR A 5 4.54 3.21 -7.22
C TYR A 5 3.75 2.27 -8.13
N GLU A 6 4.25 1.05 -8.27
CA GLU A 6 3.57 -0.01 -9.00
C GLU A 6 2.79 -0.86 -7.99
N ILE A 7 1.46 -0.83 -8.05
CA ILE A 7 0.61 -1.62 -7.16
C ILE A 7 0.56 -3.05 -7.69
N SER A 8 1.07 -4.00 -6.91
CA SER A 8 1.11 -5.41 -7.29
C SER A 8 -0.06 -6.21 -6.74
N LYS A 9 -0.55 -5.87 -5.55
CA LYS A 9 -1.65 -6.61 -4.91
C LYS A 9 -2.48 -5.68 -4.03
N PHE A 10 -3.79 -5.73 -4.24
CA PHE A 10 -4.77 -5.10 -3.39
C PHE A 10 -5.55 -6.19 -2.67
N LYS A 11 -5.46 -6.24 -1.33
CA LYS A 11 -6.16 -7.22 -0.52
C LYS A 11 -7.03 -6.52 0.52
N VAL A 12 -8.28 -6.93 0.60
CA VAL A 12 -9.17 -6.57 1.70
C VAL A 12 -9.05 -7.67 2.75
N THR A 13 -8.71 -7.29 3.97
CA THR A 13 -8.63 -8.22 5.10
C THR A 13 -9.97 -8.32 5.82
N ASP A 14 -10.23 -9.43 6.53
CA ASP A 14 -11.47 -9.63 7.32
C ASP A 14 -11.74 -8.53 8.36
N GLY A 15 -10.71 -7.80 8.80
CA GLY A 15 -10.84 -6.63 9.67
C GLY A 15 -11.19 -5.32 8.93
N ASN A 16 -11.61 -5.40 7.67
CA ASN A 16 -11.83 -4.30 6.73
C ASN A 16 -10.57 -3.52 6.31
N CYS A 17 -9.37 -3.81 6.79
CA CYS A 17 -8.18 -3.07 6.37
C CYS A 17 -7.80 -3.38 4.91
N TYR A 18 -7.38 -2.35 4.17
CA TYR A 18 -6.80 -2.49 2.83
C TYR A 18 -5.28 -2.67 2.94
N GLU A 19 -4.78 -3.83 2.51
CA GLU A 19 -3.36 -4.08 2.32
C GLU A 19 -3.00 -3.85 0.85
N ILE A 20 -2.12 -2.87 0.61
CA ILE A 20 -1.58 -2.56 -0.70
C ILE A 20 -0.11 -2.95 -0.71
N TYR A 21 0.24 -3.92 -1.55
CA TYR A 21 1.62 -4.29 -1.82
C TYR A 21 2.03 -3.69 -3.15
N GLY A 22 3.20 -3.08 -3.20
CA GLY A 22 3.73 -2.51 -4.42
C GLY A 22 5.24 -2.38 -4.43
N PHE A 23 5.74 -1.71 -5.45
CA PHE A 23 7.14 -1.37 -5.61
C PHE A 23 7.30 0.14 -5.70
N ASP A 24 8.35 0.70 -5.09
CA ASP A 24 8.70 2.10 -5.29
C ASP A 24 9.43 2.33 -6.62
N LYS A 25 9.70 3.61 -6.91
CA LYS A 25 10.46 4.03 -8.10
C LYS A 25 11.84 3.38 -8.23
N ASP A 26 12.40 2.90 -7.11
CA ASP A 26 13.70 2.24 -7.01
C ASP A 26 13.57 0.71 -6.98
N LYS A 27 12.36 0.19 -7.29
CA LYS A 27 11.96 -1.23 -7.28
C LYS A 27 12.08 -1.92 -5.91
N ARG A 28 12.05 -1.15 -4.82
CA ARG A 28 12.00 -1.68 -3.45
C ARG A 28 10.58 -2.07 -3.11
N LYS A 29 10.40 -3.12 -2.31
CA LYS A 29 9.06 -3.57 -1.91
C LYS A 29 8.49 -2.58 -0.92
N VAL A 30 7.26 -2.14 -1.17
CA VAL A 30 6.53 -1.26 -0.28
C VAL A 30 5.24 -1.94 0.14
N GLU A 31 5.03 -2.01 1.45
CA GLU A 31 3.78 -2.40 2.06
C GLU A 31 3.09 -1.16 2.62
N ILE A 32 1.90 -0.87 2.11
CA ILE A 32 1.07 0.25 2.58
C ILE A 32 -0.23 -0.31 3.14
N TYR A 33 -0.48 0.00 4.41
CA TYR A 33 -1.74 -0.28 5.07
C TYR A 33 -2.61 0.96 4.97
N HIS A 34 -3.79 0.84 4.36
CA HIS A 34 -4.77 1.91 4.29
C HIS A 34 -5.98 1.61 5.18
N ASP A 35 -6.41 2.63 5.91
CA ASP A 35 -7.69 2.64 6.60
C ASP A 35 -8.80 2.73 5.55
N PRO A 36 -9.72 1.75 5.51
CA PRO A 36 -10.79 1.70 4.52
C PRO A 36 -11.85 2.80 4.68
N VAL A 37 -12.01 3.34 5.90
CA VAL A 37 -13.03 4.33 6.23
C VAL A 37 -12.56 5.71 5.82
N THR A 38 -11.30 6.02 6.09
CA THR A 38 -10.73 7.35 5.85
C THR A 38 -9.86 7.43 4.58
N GLY A 39 -9.50 6.29 4.00
CA GLY A 39 -8.55 6.19 2.89
C GLY A 39 -7.10 6.55 3.28
N LYS A 40 -6.82 6.83 4.56
CA LYS A 40 -5.50 7.28 5.00
C LYS A 40 -4.51 6.12 5.09
N ALA A 41 -3.28 6.38 4.69
CA ALA A 41 -2.18 5.45 4.93
C ALA A 41 -1.88 5.43 6.43
N VAL A 42 -2.11 4.28 7.06
CA VAL A 42 -1.88 4.06 8.49
C VAL A 42 -0.44 3.61 8.74
N LYS A 43 0.14 2.87 7.79
CA LYS A 43 1.52 2.41 7.86
C LYS A 43 2.11 2.29 6.45
N THR A 44 3.38 2.68 6.32
CA THR A 44 4.18 2.48 5.11
C THR A 44 5.49 1.86 5.54
N GLU A 45 5.79 0.67 5.02
CA GLU A 45 7.04 -0.04 5.28
C GLU A 45 7.76 -0.27 3.94
N ILE A 46 9.01 0.18 3.85
CA ILE A 46 9.86 -0.01 2.67
C ILE A 46 10.90 -1.07 3.04
N LYS A 47 10.91 -2.18 2.31
CA LYS A 47 11.89 -3.27 2.45
C LYS A 47 12.91 -3.26 1.32
#